data_AF-A0AAV8X1M6-F1
#
_entry.id   AF-A0AAV8X1M6-F1
#
_cell.length_a   1.000
_cell.length_b   1.000
_cell.length_c   1.000
_cell.angle_alpha   90.00
_cell.angle_beta   90.00
_cell.angle_gamma   90.00
#
_symmetry.space_group_name_H-M   'P 1'
#
loop_
_entity.id
_entity.type
_entity.pdbx_description
1 polymer ?
#
loop_
_entity_poly.entity_id
_entity_poly.type
_entity_poly.pdbx_seq_one_letter_code
_entity_poly.pdbx_strand_id
1 'polypeptide(L)'
;MHHVECMSPLRLRKMVECIFNGSNIKVCIYTTNKTSDIIDPGKQPKERKTYALAVEDSGKNYNTVLKNIKKTVGNKPVSNIIRGLRSTKDGKLLVITDKDEDAVGKLMKTMESATETIKVRRTGEATKMEVVHIRGLDAVTKREEVVASIETKLGSLDGKSYKLSELRPNAGNTLATTLTINKEDAEIVMRDRHVRIGIVRCSTDRRINFSRCFKCWSYDHKEADCKGSNRKNLCYKCGKDGHLSKDCKEQEACPICEVIGHKAGSGKCMNFKRALSHARRKDK
;
A
#
# COMPACT_ATOMS: atom_id res chain seq x y z
N MET A 1 -39.67 -6.67 17.05
CA MET A 1 -38.45 -6.59 17.89
C MET A 1 -37.13 -6.58 17.10
N HIS A 2 -37.09 -6.94 15.80
CA HIS A 2 -35.85 -6.97 15.01
C HIS A 2 -35.16 -5.60 14.77
N HIS A 3 -35.90 -4.49 14.76
CA HIS A 3 -35.32 -3.16 14.51
C HIS A 3 -34.52 -2.58 15.68
N VAL A 4 -34.68 -3.13 16.89
CA VAL A 4 -34.05 -2.60 18.12
C VAL A 4 -32.62 -3.11 18.28
N GLU A 5 -32.34 -4.36 17.87
CA GLU A 5 -31.00 -4.97 17.96
C GLU A 5 -29.96 -4.34 17.02
N CYS A 6 -30.41 -3.72 15.91
CA CYS A 6 -29.52 -3.07 14.94
C CYS A 6 -29.40 -1.54 15.13
N MET A 7 -29.99 -0.95 16.18
CA MET A 7 -29.95 0.49 16.41
C MET A 7 -28.82 0.88 17.37
N SER A 8 -28.06 1.91 17.00
CA SER A 8 -27.04 2.51 17.87
C SER A 8 -27.69 3.00 19.18
N PRO A 9 -27.01 2.88 20.35
CA PRO A 9 -27.55 3.30 21.64
C PRO A 9 -28.07 4.75 21.68
N LEU A 10 -27.44 5.65 20.91
CA LEU A 10 -27.83 7.06 20.79
C LEU A 10 -29.20 7.27 20.13
N ARG A 11 -29.51 6.50 19.07
CA ARG A 11 -30.82 6.54 18.42
C ARG A 11 -31.92 5.97 19.31
N LEU A 12 -31.59 4.90 20.03
CA LEU A 12 -32.50 4.23 20.95
C LEU A 12 -32.88 5.15 22.11
N ARG A 13 -31.89 5.88 22.66
CA ARG A 13 -32.13 6.92 23.69
C ARG A 13 -33.07 8.03 23.20
N LYS A 14 -32.81 8.63 22.03
CA LYS A 14 -33.66 9.70 21.49
C LYS A 14 -35.09 9.22 21.24
N MET A 15 -35.26 7.99 20.77
CA MET A 15 -36.58 7.41 20.54
C MET A 15 -37.36 7.24 21.85
N VAL A 16 -36.72 6.72 22.90
CA VAL A 16 -37.32 6.55 24.22
C VAL A 16 -37.64 7.92 24.85
N GLU A 17 -36.75 8.91 24.72
CA GLU A 17 -37.00 10.29 25.17
C GLU A 17 -38.22 10.91 24.47
N CYS A 18 -38.41 10.68 23.17
CA CYS A 18 -39.61 11.17 22.46
C CYS A 18 -40.90 10.45 22.88
N ILE A 19 -40.85 9.14 23.12
CA ILE A 19 -42.04 8.35 23.50
C ILE A 19 -42.50 8.70 24.92
N PHE A 20 -41.57 8.93 25.84
CA PHE A 20 -41.87 9.19 27.26
C PHE A 20 -41.84 10.67 27.62
N ASN A 21 -41.81 11.57 26.62
CA ASN A 21 -41.78 13.01 26.85
C ASN A 21 -43.05 13.47 27.56
N GLY A 22 -42.91 14.04 28.77
CA GLY A 22 -44.03 14.47 29.62
C GLY A 22 -44.55 13.42 30.61
N SER A 23 -43.92 12.24 30.70
CA SER A 23 -44.22 11.25 31.74
C SER A 23 -43.16 11.24 32.86
N ASN A 24 -43.58 10.98 34.10
CA ASN A 24 -42.67 10.85 35.26
C ASN A 24 -41.92 9.50 35.33
N ILE A 25 -41.81 8.78 34.20
CA ILE A 25 -41.26 7.43 34.13
C ILE A 25 -39.76 7.49 33.84
N LYS A 26 -38.94 7.00 34.77
CA LYS A 26 -37.50 6.81 34.54
C LYS A 26 -37.25 5.51 33.78
N VAL A 27 -36.73 5.62 32.56
CA VAL A 27 -36.33 4.47 31.74
C VAL A 27 -34.80 4.34 31.74
N CYS A 28 -34.28 3.19 32.20
CA CYS A 28 -32.86 2.88 32.18
C CYS A 28 -32.55 1.86 31.08
N ILE A 29 -31.64 2.19 30.16
CA ILE A 29 -31.18 1.28 29.10
C ILE A 29 -29.86 0.64 29.56
N TYR A 30 -29.89 -0.66 29.83
CA TYR A 30 -28.68 -1.44 30.11
C TYR A 30 -28.11 -1.99 28.81
N THR A 31 -26.87 -1.63 28.48
CA THR A 31 -26.15 -2.24 27.35
C THR A 31 -25.12 -3.22 27.91
N THR A 32 -25.07 -4.43 27.36
CA THR A 32 -24.06 -5.41 27.73
C THR A 32 -22.74 -5.00 27.07
N ASN A 33 -21.70 -4.84 27.90
CA ASN A 33 -20.37 -4.41 27.52
C ASN A 33 -19.83 -5.11 26.28
N LYS A 34 -19.94 -4.45 25.13
CA LYS A 34 -18.84 -4.36 24.17
C LYS A 34 -18.56 -2.90 24.01
N THR A 35 -17.32 -2.51 24.32
CA THR A 35 -16.67 -1.26 23.94
C THR A 35 -16.97 -0.92 22.48
N SER A 36 -18.13 -0.33 22.24
CA SER A 36 -18.48 0.33 20.99
C SER A 36 -17.93 1.73 21.13
N ASP A 37 -16.72 1.91 20.61
CA ASP A 37 -16.25 3.13 19.97
C ASP A 37 -17.21 4.32 20.13
N ILE A 38 -17.12 4.99 21.29
CA ILE A 38 -17.59 6.37 21.41
C ILE A 38 -16.57 7.20 20.63
N ILE A 39 -16.69 7.17 19.31
CA ILE A 39 -16.11 8.18 18.45
C ILE A 39 -16.98 9.42 18.70
N ASP A 40 -16.52 10.30 19.60
CA ASP A 40 -17.08 11.63 19.76
C ASP A 40 -17.26 12.27 18.36
N PRO A 41 -18.49 12.58 17.93
CA PRO A 41 -18.75 13.13 16.59
C PRO A 41 -18.19 14.55 16.37
N GLY A 42 -17.50 15.12 17.38
CA GLY A 42 -16.81 16.41 17.30
C GLY A 42 -15.28 16.34 17.39
N LYS A 43 -14.67 15.16 17.59
CA LYS A 43 -13.21 15.05 17.63
C LYS A 43 -12.68 14.80 16.22
N GLN A 44 -12.65 15.86 15.42
CA GLN A 44 -11.84 15.82 14.19
C GLN A 44 -10.42 15.36 14.57
N PRO A 45 -9.79 14.48 13.77
CA PRO A 45 -8.39 14.15 13.97
C PRO A 45 -7.63 15.47 14.06
N LYS A 46 -6.91 15.72 15.16
CA LYS A 46 -6.06 16.92 15.27
C LYS A 46 -5.09 16.87 14.08
N GLU A 47 -5.36 17.63 13.04
CA GLU A 47 -4.46 17.72 11.90
C GLU A 47 -3.11 18.21 12.43
N ARG A 48 -2.06 17.46 12.13
CA ARG A 48 -0.71 17.86 12.50
C ARG A 48 -0.40 19.16 11.76
N LYS A 49 -0.14 20.23 12.52
CA LYS A 49 0.23 21.55 11.98
C LYS A 49 1.68 21.63 11.50
N THR A 50 2.46 20.56 11.64
CA THR A 50 3.89 20.53 11.36
C THR A 50 4.29 19.26 10.62
N TYR A 51 5.27 19.39 9.73
CA TYR A 51 6.02 18.28 9.17
C TYR A 51 7.29 18.06 10.01
N ALA A 52 7.75 16.81 10.07
CA ALA A 52 9.03 16.50 10.66
C ALA A 52 9.88 15.76 9.63
N LEU A 53 11.07 16.24 9.33
CA LEU A 53 12.02 15.64 8.40
C LEU A 53 13.09 14.93 9.22
N ALA A 54 13.14 13.60 9.14
CA ALA A 54 14.24 12.81 9.67
C ALA A 54 15.38 12.83 8.66
N VAL A 55 16.53 13.32 9.10
CA VAL A 55 17.77 13.38 8.35
C VAL A 55 18.66 12.25 8.88
N GLU A 56 18.90 11.26 8.02
CA GLU A 56 19.81 10.14 8.29
C GLU A 56 21.11 10.37 7.51
N ASP A 57 22.25 10.40 8.21
CA ASP A 57 23.59 10.39 7.59
C ASP A 57 24.33 9.14 8.08
N SER A 58 24.80 8.31 7.14
CA SER A 58 25.41 7.01 7.42
C SER A 58 26.86 7.15 7.92
N GLY A 59 27.02 7.67 9.14
CA GLY A 59 28.30 7.61 9.86
C GLY A 59 28.81 8.91 10.48
N LYS A 60 27.98 9.96 10.63
CA LYS A 60 28.44 11.24 11.19
C LYS A 60 27.66 11.65 12.44
N ASN A 61 28.42 12.09 13.44
CA ASN A 61 27.91 12.62 14.70
C ASN A 61 26.92 13.77 14.46
N TYR A 62 25.89 13.85 15.31
CA TYR A 62 24.85 14.89 15.30
C TYR A 62 25.39 16.31 15.07
N ASN A 63 26.53 16.64 15.67
CA ASN A 63 27.17 17.96 15.56
C ASN A 63 27.82 18.23 14.19
N THR A 64 28.33 17.20 13.50
CA THR A 64 28.89 17.36 12.14
C THR A 64 27.78 17.55 11.11
N VAL A 65 26.67 16.83 11.27
CA VAL A 65 25.47 16.99 10.43
C VAL A 65 24.85 18.37 10.66
N LEU A 66 24.74 18.81 11.91
CA LEU A 66 24.28 20.17 12.24
C LEU A 66 25.18 21.27 11.68
N LYS A 67 26.51 21.12 11.75
CA LYS A 67 27.44 22.11 11.18
C LYS A 67 27.29 22.22 9.66
N ASN A 68 27.09 21.09 8.98
CA ASN A 68 26.86 21.07 7.54
C ASN A 68 25.51 21.72 7.18
N ILE A 69 24.44 21.35 7.88
CA ILE A 69 23.11 21.94 7.69
C ILE A 69 23.11 23.44 7.99
N LYS A 70 23.78 23.88 9.06
CA LYS A 70 23.90 25.32 9.37
C LYS A 70 24.64 26.08 8.27
N LYS A 71 25.70 25.50 7.70
CA LYS A 71 26.45 26.11 6.59
C LYS A 71 25.64 26.19 5.29
N THR A 72 24.82 25.19 5.00
CA THR A 72 24.06 25.12 3.73
C THR A 72 22.70 25.81 3.79
N VAL A 73 22.05 25.82 4.96
CA VAL A 73 20.70 26.38 5.15
C VAL A 73 20.73 27.81 5.69
N GLY A 74 21.78 28.20 6.43
CA GLY A 74 21.86 29.51 7.09
C GLY A 74 21.75 30.72 6.15
N ASN A 75 22.01 30.54 4.85
CA ASN A 75 22.01 31.62 3.85
C ASN A 75 20.80 31.61 2.90
N LYS A 76 19.80 30.74 3.10
CA LYS A 76 18.64 30.65 2.20
C LYS A 76 17.35 31.08 2.91
N PRO A 77 16.39 31.70 2.19
CA PRO A 77 15.11 32.17 2.76
C PRO A 77 14.21 31.05 3.33
N VAL A 78 14.63 29.80 3.14
CA VAL A 78 13.90 28.59 3.53
C VAL A 78 14.16 28.19 5.00
N SER A 79 15.05 28.89 5.70
CA SER A 79 15.33 28.70 7.13
C SER A 79 14.17 29.09 8.05
N ASN A 80 13.34 30.06 7.64
CA ASN A 80 12.24 30.60 8.46
C ASN A 80 11.11 29.57 8.69
N ILE A 81 11.06 28.53 7.88
CA ILE A 81 10.06 27.45 7.97
C ILE A 81 10.45 26.43 9.05
N ILE A 82 11.70 26.41 9.51
CA ILE A 82 12.20 25.46 10.50
C ILE A 82 11.81 25.95 11.90
N ARG A 83 10.81 25.31 12.50
CA ARG A 83 10.39 25.58 13.89
C ARG A 83 11.35 25.01 14.92
N GLY A 84 12.06 23.94 14.61
CA GLY A 84 13.00 23.35 15.56
C GLY A 84 13.78 22.18 15.01
N LEU A 85 14.95 21.96 15.60
CA LEU A 85 15.83 20.82 15.34
C LEU A 85 15.87 19.97 16.61
N ARG A 86 15.55 18.68 16.50
CA ARG A 86 15.63 17.73 17.63
C ARG A 86 16.44 16.51 17.24
N SER A 87 17.14 15.91 18.20
CA SER A 87 17.71 14.57 18.03
C SER A 87 16.67 13.52 18.39
N THR A 88 16.61 12.43 17.64
CA THR A 88 15.91 11.20 18.06
C THR A 88 16.79 10.38 19.00
N LYS A 89 16.17 9.44 19.72
CA LYS A 89 16.91 8.47 20.55
C LYS A 89 17.90 7.64 19.73
N ASP A 90 17.67 7.50 18.43
CA ASP A 90 18.52 6.76 17.48
C ASP A 90 19.64 7.63 16.86
N GLY A 91 19.87 8.86 17.35
CA GLY A 91 20.90 9.76 16.83
C GLY A 91 20.57 10.45 15.50
N LYS A 92 19.35 10.28 14.97
CA LYS A 92 18.88 10.95 13.74
C LYS A 92 18.42 12.37 14.04
N LEU A 93 18.66 13.29 13.11
CA LEU A 93 18.30 14.69 13.24
C LEU A 93 16.89 14.94 12.67
N LEU A 94 15.97 15.38 13.51
CA LEU A 94 14.60 15.77 13.15
C LEU A 94 14.52 17.28 12.94
N VAL A 95 14.21 17.71 11.72
CA VAL A 95 13.85 19.08 11.39
C VAL A 95 12.34 19.21 11.42
N ILE A 96 11.80 20.02 12.32
CA ILE A 96 10.36 20.30 12.38
C ILE A 96 10.11 21.54 11.54
N THR A 97 9.26 21.42 10.53
CA THR A 97 8.90 22.48 9.61
C THR A 97 7.41 22.80 9.64
N ASP A 98 7.04 23.99 9.20
CA ASP A 98 5.65 24.37 8.94
C ASP A 98 5.04 23.57 7.76
N LYS A 99 3.71 23.58 7.66
CA LYS A 99 2.91 22.74 6.74
C LYS A 99 2.91 23.29 5.31
N ASP A 100 4.07 23.65 4.77
CA ASP A 100 4.23 24.13 3.38
C ASP A 100 4.91 23.06 2.52
N GLU A 101 4.14 22.38 1.66
CA GLU A 101 4.65 21.27 0.84
C GLU A 101 5.72 21.71 -0.17
N ASP A 102 5.52 22.86 -0.83
CA ASP A 102 6.44 23.39 -1.85
C ASP A 102 7.78 23.79 -1.26
N ALA A 103 7.76 24.38 -0.06
CA ALA A 103 8.96 24.83 0.60
C ALA A 103 9.73 23.67 1.25
N VAL A 104 9.01 22.68 1.80
CA VAL A 104 9.62 21.42 2.26
C VAL A 104 10.21 20.64 1.09
N GLY A 105 9.56 20.62 -0.08
CA GLY A 105 10.10 19.99 -1.29
C GLY A 105 11.38 20.67 -1.79
N LYS A 106 11.45 22.00 -1.74
CA LYS A 106 12.69 22.76 -2.01
C LYS A 106 13.78 22.45 -0.99
N LEU A 107 13.43 22.37 0.30
CA LEU A 107 14.38 21.98 1.36
C LEU A 107 14.97 20.60 1.12
N MET A 108 14.13 19.59 0.85
CA MET A 108 14.58 18.22 0.53
C MET A 108 15.57 18.21 -0.62
N LYS A 109 15.20 18.81 -1.75
CA LYS A 109 16.07 18.89 -2.93
C LYS A 109 17.40 19.59 -2.62
N THR A 110 17.38 20.64 -1.79
CA THR A 110 18.62 21.34 -1.39
C THR A 110 19.49 20.54 -0.42
N MET A 111 18.88 19.66 0.39
CA MET A 111 19.60 18.80 1.34
C MET A 111 20.19 17.57 0.65
N GLU A 112 19.45 16.98 -0.29
CA GLU A 112 19.90 15.86 -1.12
C GLU A 112 21.03 16.28 -2.07
N SER A 113 20.92 17.45 -2.71
CA SER A 113 21.98 17.97 -3.59
C SER A 113 23.24 18.46 -2.86
N ALA A 114 23.16 18.73 -1.56
CA ALA A 114 24.31 19.18 -0.78
C ALA A 114 25.22 18.02 -0.34
N THR A 115 24.70 16.78 -0.26
CA THR A 115 25.44 15.63 0.25
C THR A 115 24.80 14.32 -0.22
N GLU A 116 25.53 13.50 -0.98
CA GLU A 116 25.09 12.19 -1.49
C GLU A 116 24.74 11.18 -0.37
N THR A 117 25.19 11.42 0.87
CA THR A 117 24.97 10.49 2.00
C THR A 117 23.77 10.82 2.88
N ILE A 118 23.11 11.96 2.69
CA ILE A 118 22.02 12.40 3.57
C ILE A 118 20.66 11.98 2.98
N LYS A 119 19.97 11.05 3.67
CA LYS A 119 18.59 10.68 3.36
C LYS A 119 17.65 11.52 4.20
N VAL A 120 16.90 12.41 3.54
CA VAL A 120 15.85 13.20 4.18
C VAL A 120 14.51 12.49 4.00
N ARG A 121 13.84 12.15 5.10
CA ARG A 121 12.52 11.49 5.09
C ARG A 121 11.51 12.31 5.85
N ARG A 122 10.30 12.52 5.30
CA ARG A 122 9.18 13.01 6.11
C ARG A 122 8.76 11.93 7.10
N THR A 123 8.84 12.24 8.39
CA THR A 123 8.27 11.45 9.48
C THR A 123 6.75 11.37 9.31
N GLY A 124 6.27 10.23 8.82
CA GLY A 124 4.86 9.98 8.50
C GLY A 124 4.59 9.66 7.04
N GLU A 125 5.57 9.86 6.15
CA GLU A 125 5.49 9.41 4.77
C GLU A 125 5.91 7.94 4.72
N ALA A 126 4.96 7.04 4.91
CA ALA A 126 5.17 5.65 4.52
C ALA A 126 5.42 5.66 3.01
N THR A 127 6.63 5.30 2.58
CA THR A 127 6.95 5.17 1.16
C THR A 127 5.90 4.25 0.53
N LYS A 128 5.11 4.78 -0.40
CA LYS A 128 4.10 4.00 -1.09
C LYS A 128 4.85 3.00 -1.98
N MET A 129 4.86 1.75 -1.53
CA MET A 129 5.48 0.65 -2.26
C MET A 129 4.54 0.20 -3.37
N GLU A 130 5.04 0.16 -4.59
CA GLU A 130 4.38 -0.43 -5.74
C GLU A 130 5.01 -1.78 -6.10
N VAL A 131 4.18 -2.71 -6.57
CA VAL A 131 4.63 -4.03 -7.03
C VAL A 131 4.64 -4.05 -8.56
N VAL A 132 5.81 -4.27 -9.14
CA VAL A 132 6.06 -4.40 -10.58
C VAL A 132 6.35 -5.86 -10.90
N HIS A 133 5.73 -6.38 -11.95
CA HIS A 133 5.96 -7.71 -12.51
C HIS A 133 6.89 -7.62 -13.71
N ILE A 134 8.01 -8.31 -13.66
CA ILE A 134 8.97 -8.42 -14.77
C ILE A 134 8.80 -9.81 -15.37
N ARG A 135 8.48 -9.89 -16.67
CA ARG A 135 8.29 -11.16 -17.41
C ARG A 135 9.22 -11.24 -18.61
N GLY A 136 9.55 -12.47 -19.00
CA GLY A 136 10.40 -12.73 -20.17
C GLY A 136 11.89 -12.62 -19.83
N LEU A 137 12.27 -13.05 -18.63
CA LEU A 137 13.67 -13.24 -18.27
C LEU A 137 14.18 -14.53 -18.91
N ASP A 138 15.48 -14.60 -19.17
CA ASP A 138 16.10 -15.83 -19.69
C ASP A 138 16.15 -16.92 -18.60
N ALA A 139 16.27 -18.17 -19.01
CA ALA A 139 16.30 -19.33 -18.11
C ALA A 139 17.52 -19.33 -17.18
N VAL A 140 18.61 -18.66 -17.58
CA VAL A 140 19.89 -18.61 -16.87
C VAL A 140 20.03 -17.36 -16.00
N THR A 141 19.12 -16.39 -16.13
CA THR A 141 19.23 -15.09 -15.45
C THR A 141 19.23 -15.23 -13.92
N LYS A 142 20.22 -14.64 -13.27
CA LYS A 142 20.34 -14.61 -11.80
C LYS A 142 19.67 -13.39 -11.19
N ARG A 143 19.38 -13.45 -9.88
CA ARG A 143 18.78 -12.33 -9.14
C ARG A 143 19.67 -11.07 -9.16
N GLU A 144 20.99 -11.26 -9.10
CA GLU A 144 21.99 -10.18 -9.12
C GLU A 144 21.95 -9.37 -10.42
N GLU A 145 21.85 -10.06 -11.57
CA GLU A 145 21.77 -9.42 -12.89
C GLU A 145 20.50 -8.57 -13.03
N VAL A 146 19.39 -9.03 -12.47
CA VAL A 146 18.13 -8.28 -12.45
C VAL A 146 18.31 -6.99 -11.65
N VAL A 147 18.94 -7.06 -10.47
CA VAL A 147 19.19 -5.90 -9.62
C VAL A 147 20.12 -4.89 -10.32
N ALA A 148 21.25 -5.34 -10.87
CA ALA A 148 22.20 -4.48 -11.58
C ALA A 148 21.56 -3.76 -12.79
N SER A 149 20.66 -4.46 -13.51
CA SER A 149 19.94 -3.88 -14.64
C SER A 149 18.94 -2.80 -14.21
N ILE A 150 18.27 -3.00 -13.07
CA ILE A 150 17.35 -2.02 -12.50
C ILE A 150 18.13 -0.82 -11.94
N GLU A 151 19.26 -1.06 -11.27
CA GLU A 151 20.18 -0.03 -10.77
C GLU A 151 20.66 0.89 -11.89
N THR A 152 21.10 0.32 -13.01
CA THR A 152 21.51 1.08 -14.19
C THR A 152 20.40 2.00 -14.71
N LYS A 153 19.14 1.57 -14.57
CA LYS A 153 17.98 2.33 -15.06
C LYS A 153 17.52 3.42 -14.08
N LEU A 154 17.72 3.21 -12.78
CA LEU A 154 17.33 4.14 -11.72
C LEU A 154 18.46 5.10 -11.31
N GLY A 155 19.72 4.76 -11.62
CA GLY A 155 20.92 5.50 -11.22
C GLY A 155 21.41 5.15 -9.81
N SER A 156 20.51 4.94 -8.84
CA SER A 156 20.86 4.45 -7.50
C SER A 156 19.70 3.65 -6.91
N LEU A 157 19.98 2.45 -6.41
CA LEU A 157 19.07 1.70 -5.55
C LEU A 157 19.71 1.48 -4.18
N ASP A 158 19.03 1.97 -3.16
CA ASP A 158 19.36 1.59 -1.80
C ASP A 158 18.88 0.17 -1.53
N GLY A 159 19.73 -0.70 -0.99
CA GLY A 159 19.37 -2.08 -0.63
C GLY A 159 18.20 -2.24 0.36
N LYS A 160 17.66 -1.14 0.92
CA LYS A 160 16.47 -1.11 1.79
C LYS A 160 15.18 -0.65 1.08
N SER A 161 15.23 -0.21 -0.18
CA SER A 161 14.08 0.34 -0.91
C SER A 161 13.40 -0.66 -1.85
N TYR A 162 13.95 -1.87 -2.01
CA TYR A 162 13.38 -2.87 -2.90
C TYR A 162 13.25 -4.26 -2.25
N LYS A 163 12.19 -4.99 -2.64
CA LYS A 163 11.99 -6.40 -2.32
C LYS A 163 11.78 -7.17 -3.61
N LEU A 164 12.76 -7.99 -3.98
CA LEU A 164 12.69 -8.89 -5.12
C LEU A 164 12.17 -10.26 -4.68
N SER A 165 11.16 -10.79 -5.37
CA SER A 165 10.70 -12.16 -5.16
C SER A 165 11.59 -13.17 -5.89
N GLU A 166 11.39 -14.45 -5.57
CA GLU A 166 12.05 -15.52 -6.29
C GLU A 166 11.68 -15.54 -7.78
N LEU A 167 12.64 -15.98 -8.59
CA LEU A 167 12.46 -16.21 -10.01
C LEU A 167 11.54 -17.42 -10.19
N ARG A 168 10.40 -17.20 -10.86
CA ARG A 168 9.41 -18.24 -11.11
C ARG A 168 9.41 -18.58 -12.59
N PRO A 169 9.27 -19.86 -12.95
CA PRO A 169 9.10 -20.25 -14.34
C PRO A 169 7.80 -19.70 -14.91
N ASN A 170 7.87 -19.27 -16.16
CA ASN A 170 6.79 -18.72 -16.94
C ASN A 170 6.69 -19.44 -18.30
N ALA A 171 5.69 -19.12 -19.10
CA ALA A 171 5.49 -19.73 -20.41
C ALA A 171 6.75 -19.61 -21.30
N GLY A 172 7.02 -20.64 -22.10
CA GLY A 172 8.11 -20.63 -23.09
C GLY A 172 9.52 -20.73 -22.48
N ASN A 173 9.67 -21.46 -21.37
CA ASN A 173 10.95 -21.63 -20.66
C ASN A 173 11.60 -20.30 -20.19
N THR A 174 10.79 -19.24 -20.05
CA THR A 174 11.23 -17.95 -19.54
C THR A 174 11.04 -17.86 -18.03
N LEU A 175 11.78 -16.98 -17.37
CA LEU A 175 11.57 -16.66 -15.96
C LEU A 175 10.74 -15.37 -15.80
N ALA A 176 10.11 -15.23 -14.64
CA ALA A 176 9.40 -14.03 -14.21
C ALA A 176 9.68 -13.73 -12.74
N THR A 177 9.81 -12.46 -12.40
CA THR A 177 9.97 -12.01 -11.02
C THR A 177 9.04 -10.85 -10.69
N THR A 178 8.86 -10.60 -9.40
CA THR A 178 8.07 -9.49 -8.89
C THR A 178 8.98 -8.62 -8.04
N LEU A 179 9.03 -7.35 -8.37
CA LEU A 179 9.84 -6.33 -7.74
C LEU A 179 8.91 -5.38 -7.00
N THR A 180 9.08 -5.26 -5.69
CA THR A 180 8.39 -4.25 -4.90
C THR A 180 9.35 -3.09 -4.67
N ILE A 181 9.02 -1.90 -5.18
CA ILE A 181 9.87 -0.70 -5.17
C ILE A 181 9.05 0.53 -4.80
N ASN A 182 9.72 1.66 -4.53
CA ASN A 182 9.02 2.92 -4.31
C ASN A 182 8.23 3.35 -5.55
N LYS A 183 7.17 4.14 -5.35
CA LYS A 183 6.35 4.68 -6.43
C LYS A 183 7.15 5.49 -7.46
N GLU A 184 8.08 6.33 -7.01
CA GLU A 184 8.91 7.17 -7.90
C GLU A 184 9.79 6.29 -8.80
N ASP A 185 10.50 5.33 -8.20
CA ASP A 185 11.30 4.35 -8.93
C ASP A 185 10.45 3.51 -9.89
N ALA A 186 9.24 3.13 -9.46
CA ALA A 186 8.31 2.36 -10.28
C ALA A 186 7.87 3.15 -11.53
N GLU A 187 7.68 4.47 -11.43
CA GLU A 187 7.35 5.32 -12.58
C GLU A 187 8.49 5.35 -13.61
N ILE A 188 9.75 5.44 -13.15
CA ILE A 188 10.93 5.43 -14.02
C ILE A 188 11.06 4.09 -14.75
N VAL A 189 10.97 2.98 -14.00
CA VAL A 189 11.08 1.63 -14.58
C VAL A 189 9.98 1.39 -15.62
N MET A 190 8.76 1.86 -15.34
CA MET A 190 7.58 1.64 -16.17
C MET A 190 7.49 2.55 -17.40
N ARG A 191 8.26 3.65 -17.50
CA ARG A 191 8.23 4.56 -18.66
C ARG A 191 8.36 3.83 -20.00
N ASP A 192 9.34 2.95 -20.11
CA ASP A 192 9.62 2.24 -21.38
C ASP A 192 8.79 0.96 -21.55
N ARG A 193 8.01 0.55 -20.54
CA ARG A 193 7.32 -0.76 -20.41
C ARG A 193 8.20 -2.00 -20.56
N HIS A 194 9.48 -1.81 -20.86
CA HIS A 194 10.47 -2.84 -21.01
C HIS A 194 11.74 -2.45 -20.26
N VAL A 195 12.36 -3.42 -19.64
CA VAL A 195 13.68 -3.28 -19.02
C VAL A 195 14.58 -4.27 -19.72
N ARG A 196 15.76 -3.79 -20.15
CA ARG A 196 16.79 -4.66 -20.69
C ARG A 196 17.48 -5.34 -19.51
N ILE A 197 17.44 -6.67 -19.48
CA ILE A 197 18.12 -7.48 -18.47
C ILE A 197 19.01 -8.45 -19.23
N GLY A 198 20.33 -8.26 -19.09
CA GLY A 198 21.30 -8.89 -19.98
C GLY A 198 21.02 -8.55 -21.44
N ILE A 199 20.75 -9.57 -22.26
CA ILE A 199 20.50 -9.45 -23.70
C ILE A 199 19.00 -9.29 -24.01
N VAL A 200 18.13 -9.67 -23.08
CA VAL A 200 16.68 -9.78 -23.32
C VAL A 200 15.96 -8.49 -22.95
N ARG A 201 14.95 -8.12 -23.76
CA ARG A 201 13.99 -7.06 -23.41
C ARG A 201 12.85 -7.69 -22.61
N CYS A 202 12.86 -7.49 -21.30
CA CYS A 202 11.84 -8.02 -20.40
C CYS A 202 10.68 -7.04 -20.28
N SER A 203 9.45 -7.53 -20.31
CA SER A 203 8.25 -6.70 -20.15
C SER A 203 7.98 -6.41 -18.68
N THR A 204 7.72 -5.14 -18.36
CA THR A 204 7.38 -4.67 -17.00
C THR A 204 5.93 -4.24 -16.92
N ASP A 205 5.15 -4.88 -16.05
CA ASP A 205 3.74 -4.60 -15.82
C ASP A 205 3.51 -4.25 -14.35
N ARG A 206 2.76 -3.18 -14.06
CA ARG A 206 2.27 -2.91 -12.71
C ARG A 206 1.31 -4.01 -12.24
N ARG A 207 1.41 -4.38 -10.96
CA ARG A 207 0.43 -5.26 -10.33
C ARG A 207 -0.85 -4.47 -10.07
N ILE A 208 -1.87 -4.72 -10.88
CA ILE A 208 -3.20 -4.18 -10.65
C ILE A 208 -3.91 -5.08 -9.64
N ASN A 209 -4.20 -4.52 -8.47
CA ASN A 209 -5.02 -5.20 -7.48
C ASN A 209 -6.45 -4.70 -7.62
N PHE A 210 -7.27 -5.42 -8.37
CA PHE A 210 -8.70 -5.14 -8.45
C PHE A 210 -9.46 -6.12 -7.56
N SER A 211 -10.32 -5.56 -6.69
CA SER A 211 -11.07 -6.33 -5.71
C SER A 211 -12.14 -7.19 -6.38
N ARG A 212 -12.18 -8.47 -6.06
CA ARG A 212 -13.30 -9.37 -6.36
C ARG A 212 -14.36 -9.29 -5.27
N CYS A 213 -15.60 -9.61 -5.61
CA CYS A 213 -16.66 -9.82 -4.63
C CYS A 213 -16.31 -11.00 -3.71
N PHE A 214 -16.27 -10.78 -2.39
CA PHE A 214 -15.95 -11.86 -1.45
C PHE A 214 -17.06 -12.92 -1.36
N LYS A 215 -18.31 -12.54 -1.69
CA LYS A 215 -19.46 -13.45 -1.67
C LYS A 215 -19.49 -14.37 -2.88
N CYS A 216 -19.56 -13.83 -4.10
CA CYS A 216 -19.74 -14.66 -5.30
C CYS A 216 -18.46 -14.87 -6.13
N TRP A 217 -17.36 -14.22 -5.78
CA TRP A 217 -16.08 -14.19 -6.51
C TRP A 217 -16.13 -13.54 -7.91
N SER A 218 -17.24 -12.87 -8.26
CA SER A 218 -17.32 -12.03 -9.46
C SER A 218 -16.39 -10.82 -9.36
N TYR A 219 -15.99 -10.29 -10.52
CA TYR A 219 -15.10 -9.12 -10.65
C TYR A 219 -15.83 -7.81 -10.95
N ASP A 220 -17.16 -7.84 -11.01
CA ASP A 220 -17.98 -6.71 -11.47
C ASP A 220 -18.50 -5.81 -10.34
N HIS A 221 -18.71 -6.39 -9.14
CA HIS A 221 -19.33 -5.68 -8.02
C HIS A 221 -18.63 -5.95 -6.69
N LYS A 222 -18.96 -5.13 -5.68
CA LYS A 222 -18.53 -5.29 -4.29
C LYS A 222 -19.51 -6.17 -3.51
N GLU A 223 -19.09 -6.66 -2.36
CA GLU A 223 -19.90 -7.57 -1.53
C GLU A 223 -21.28 -7.00 -1.16
N ALA A 224 -21.37 -5.69 -0.90
CA ALA A 224 -22.62 -5.01 -0.54
C ALA A 224 -23.71 -5.14 -1.61
N ASP A 225 -23.33 -5.13 -2.89
CA ASP A 225 -24.26 -5.18 -4.03
C ASP A 225 -24.44 -6.60 -4.57
N CYS A 226 -23.93 -7.62 -3.86
CA CYS A 226 -23.86 -8.98 -4.36
C CYS A 226 -25.19 -9.75 -4.21
N LYS A 227 -25.90 -9.88 -5.33
CA LYS A 227 -27.06 -10.78 -5.49
C LYS A 227 -26.68 -12.22 -5.87
N GLY A 228 -25.39 -12.51 -6.07
CA GLY A 228 -24.91 -13.83 -6.47
C GLY A 228 -24.86 -14.86 -5.34
N SER A 229 -24.60 -16.11 -5.73
CA SER A 229 -24.43 -17.27 -4.84
C SER A 229 -23.24 -17.11 -3.88
N ASN A 230 -23.41 -17.59 -2.65
CA ASN A 230 -22.40 -17.47 -1.60
C ASN A 230 -21.33 -18.55 -1.73
N ARG A 231 -20.13 -18.13 -2.13
CA ARG A 231 -18.93 -18.93 -2.32
C ARG A 231 -17.86 -18.65 -1.26
N LYS A 232 -18.18 -17.92 -0.18
CA LYS A 232 -17.20 -17.54 0.88
C LYS A 232 -16.47 -18.73 1.50
N ASN A 233 -17.18 -19.84 1.68
CA ASN A 233 -16.67 -21.04 2.35
C ASN A 233 -16.10 -22.07 1.37
N LEU A 234 -16.10 -21.78 0.06
CA LEU A 234 -15.53 -22.68 -0.93
C LEU A 234 -14.01 -22.53 -0.96
N CYS A 235 -13.33 -23.64 -1.22
CA CYS A 235 -11.90 -23.67 -1.40
C CYS A 235 -11.50 -22.87 -2.64
N TYR A 236 -10.57 -21.90 -2.51
CA TYR A 236 -10.11 -21.10 -3.65
C TYR A 236 -9.36 -21.88 -4.74
N LYS A 237 -8.87 -23.10 -4.44
CA LYS A 237 -8.17 -23.94 -5.42
C LYS A 237 -9.12 -24.77 -6.27
N CYS A 238 -10.10 -25.44 -5.67
CA CYS A 238 -10.97 -26.41 -6.36
C CYS A 238 -12.46 -26.02 -6.38
N GLY A 239 -12.88 -24.99 -5.65
CA GLY A 239 -14.27 -24.56 -5.58
C GLY A 239 -15.20 -25.48 -4.77
N LYS A 240 -14.69 -26.52 -4.10
CA LYS A 240 -15.47 -27.39 -3.20
C LYS A 240 -15.45 -26.86 -1.76
N ASP A 241 -16.48 -27.18 -0.98
CA ASP A 241 -16.56 -26.87 0.45
C ASP A 241 -15.81 -27.91 1.32
N GLY A 242 -15.79 -27.68 2.63
CA GLY A 242 -15.22 -28.62 3.61
C GLY A 242 -13.71 -28.51 3.87
N HIS A 243 -12.98 -27.67 3.14
CA HIS A 243 -11.53 -27.49 3.38
C HIS A 243 -11.00 -26.13 2.91
N LEU A 244 -9.84 -25.75 3.46
CA LEU A 244 -9.11 -24.55 3.06
C LEU A 244 -8.13 -24.85 1.92
N SER A 245 -7.74 -23.82 1.16
CA SER A 245 -6.81 -23.96 0.02
C SER A 245 -5.41 -24.49 0.38
N LYS A 246 -5.04 -24.42 1.66
CA LYS A 246 -3.79 -25.01 2.16
C LYS A 246 -3.88 -26.55 2.19
N ASP A 247 -5.03 -27.09 2.55
CA ASP A 247 -5.27 -28.52 2.75
C ASP A 247 -5.96 -29.20 1.56
N CYS A 248 -6.14 -28.45 0.47
CA CYS A 248 -6.77 -28.94 -0.76
C CYS A 248 -5.87 -29.94 -1.48
N LYS A 249 -6.35 -31.19 -1.57
CA LYS A 249 -5.75 -32.28 -2.36
C LYS A 249 -6.41 -32.47 -3.73
N GLU A 250 -7.44 -31.69 -4.00
CA GLU A 250 -8.24 -31.79 -5.22
C GLU A 250 -7.57 -31.05 -6.40
N GLN A 251 -7.94 -31.43 -7.62
CA GLN A 251 -7.50 -30.74 -8.83
C GLN A 251 -7.98 -29.28 -8.84
N GLU A 252 -7.15 -28.38 -9.36
CA GLU A 252 -7.50 -26.96 -9.46
C GLU A 252 -8.70 -26.78 -10.40
N ALA A 253 -9.74 -26.10 -9.94
CA ALA A 253 -10.92 -25.80 -10.72
C ALA A 253 -11.43 -24.39 -10.39
N CYS A 254 -11.91 -23.69 -11.41
CA CYS A 254 -12.36 -22.31 -11.27
C CYS A 254 -13.90 -22.27 -11.18
N PRO A 255 -14.50 -22.00 -10.01
CA PRO A 255 -15.96 -21.94 -9.86
C PRO A 255 -16.62 -20.73 -10.54
N ILE A 256 -15.85 -19.88 -11.22
CA ILE A 256 -16.35 -18.71 -11.97
C ILE A 256 -16.56 -19.05 -13.44
N CYS A 257 -15.72 -19.92 -14.02
CA CYS A 257 -15.85 -20.35 -15.41
C CYS A 257 -16.03 -21.86 -15.56
N GLU A 258 -16.11 -22.60 -14.45
CA GLU A 258 -16.37 -24.03 -14.35
C GLU A 258 -15.39 -24.92 -15.12
N VAL A 259 -14.20 -24.38 -15.41
CA VAL A 259 -13.12 -25.08 -16.11
C VAL A 259 -12.11 -25.61 -15.10
N ILE A 260 -11.74 -26.88 -15.29
CA ILE A 260 -10.70 -27.59 -14.53
C ILE A 260 -9.32 -27.24 -15.10
N GLY A 261 -8.29 -27.24 -14.27
CA GLY A 261 -6.89 -26.97 -14.63
C GLY A 261 -6.39 -25.58 -14.23
N HIS A 262 -7.20 -24.79 -13.53
CA HIS A 262 -6.78 -23.53 -12.93
C HIS A 262 -7.68 -23.05 -11.79
N LYS A 263 -7.08 -22.38 -10.81
CA LYS A 263 -7.81 -21.72 -9.70
C LYS A 263 -8.46 -20.38 -10.07
N ALA A 264 -9.44 -19.96 -9.27
CA ALA A 264 -10.08 -18.65 -9.38
C ALA A 264 -9.06 -17.50 -9.20
N GLY A 265 -9.11 -16.51 -10.09
CA GLY A 265 -8.16 -15.39 -10.12
C GLY A 265 -6.80 -15.70 -10.75
N SER A 266 -6.65 -16.85 -11.41
CA SER A 266 -5.47 -17.11 -12.24
C SER A 266 -5.62 -16.47 -13.63
N GLY A 267 -4.47 -16.14 -14.24
CA GLY A 267 -4.40 -15.62 -15.61
C GLY A 267 -4.90 -16.60 -16.68
N LYS A 268 -5.27 -17.84 -16.34
CA LYS A 268 -5.88 -18.81 -17.27
C LYS A 268 -7.39 -18.64 -17.38
N CYS A 269 -8.04 -18.03 -16.39
CA CYS A 269 -9.49 -17.79 -16.43
C CYS A 269 -9.86 -16.66 -17.40
N MET A 270 -10.79 -16.91 -18.32
CA MET A 270 -11.26 -15.90 -19.29
C MET A 270 -11.93 -14.70 -18.59
N ASN A 271 -12.78 -14.94 -17.59
CA ASN A 271 -13.46 -13.88 -16.84
C ASN A 271 -12.45 -13.00 -16.09
N PHE A 272 -11.41 -13.61 -15.53
CA PHE A 272 -10.31 -12.86 -14.90
C PHE A 272 -9.50 -12.06 -15.92
N LYS A 273 -9.17 -12.64 -17.09
CA LYS A 273 -8.47 -11.92 -18.18
C LYS A 273 -9.26 -10.70 -18.64
N ARG A 274 -10.58 -10.84 -18.85
CA ARG A 274 -11.47 -9.74 -19.23
C ARG A 274 -11.46 -8.64 -18.17
N ALA A 275 -11.70 -9.00 -16.91
CA ALA A 275 -11.68 -8.03 -15.81
C ALA A 275 -10.32 -7.32 -15.66
N LEU A 276 -9.22 -8.06 -15.78
CA LEU A 276 -7.87 -7.47 -15.76
C LEU A 276 -7.64 -6.52 -16.94
N SER A 277 -8.15 -6.83 -18.14
CA SER A 277 -8.04 -5.95 -19.30
C SER A 277 -8.82 -4.65 -19.14
N HIS A 278 -10.01 -4.70 -18.51
CA HIS A 278 -10.79 -3.52 -18.16
C HIS A 278 -10.06 -2.68 -17.10
N ALA A 279 -9.52 -3.30 -16.05
CA ALA A 279 -8.77 -2.61 -15.02
C ALA A 279 -7.52 -1.91 -15.60
N ARG A 280 -6.80 -2.57 -16.52
CA ARG A 280 -5.66 -1.98 -17.25
C ARG A 280 -6.01 -0.75 -18.09
N ARG A 281 -7.23 -0.68 -18.62
CA ARG A 281 -7.71 0.49 -19.38
C ARG A 281 -8.09 1.65 -18.48
N LYS A 282 -8.57 1.35 -17.27
CA LYS A 282 -8.98 2.37 -16.28
C LYS A 282 -7.80 3.01 -15.56
N ASP A 283 -6.69 2.28 -15.41
CA ASP A 283 -5.45 2.77 -14.79
C ASP A 283 -4.52 3.54 -15.75
N LYS A 284 -4.84 3.59 -17.06
CA LYS A 284 -4.12 4.39 -18.08
C LYS A 284 -4.78 5.74 -18.25
#